data_AF-A0A1X6X215-F1
#
_entry.id   AF-A0A1X6X215-F1
#
_cell.length_a   1.000
_cell.length_b   1.000
_cell.length_c   1.000
_cell.angle_alpha   90.00
_cell.angle_beta   90.00
_cell.angle_gamma   90.00
#
_symmetry.space_group_name_H-M   'P 1'
#
loop_
_entity.id
_entity.type
_entity.pdbx_description
1 polymer ?
#
loop_
_entity_poly.entity_id
_entity_poly.type
_entity_poly.pdbx_seq_one_letter_code
_entity_poly.pdbx_strand_id
1 'polypeptide(L)'
;MSSRPPVTAQDDWTDVLAPWLARAEAELGLPAGAAQLDVDRIHETTGAVAHGVQRSMAPIASYLVGVAVGRGADLETACRAVEGLLAREAEATAS
;
A
#
# COMPACT_ATOMS: atom_id res chain seq x y z
N MET A 1 13.43 -12.83 10.86
CA MET A 1 13.50 -11.41 10.42
C MET A 1 12.45 -10.67 11.22
N SER A 2 12.83 -9.71 12.07
CA SER A 2 11.82 -8.97 12.84
C SER A 2 10.93 -8.23 11.86
N SER A 3 9.64 -8.55 11.86
CA SER A 3 8.65 -7.77 11.13
C SER A 3 8.70 -6.35 11.68
N ARG A 4 9.03 -5.38 10.82
CA ARG A 4 8.89 -3.97 11.17
C ARG A 4 7.44 -3.77 11.65
N PRO A 5 7.21 -3.05 12.76
CA PRO A 5 5.84 -2.79 13.20
C PRO A 5 5.04 -2.12 12.07
N PRO A 6 3.70 -2.30 12.06
CA PRO A 6 2.82 -1.55 11.19
C PRO A 6 3.16 -0.05 11.20
N VAL A 7 2.99 0.64 10.08
CA VAL A 7 3.29 2.07 9.96
C VAL A 7 2.51 2.88 10.98
N THR A 8 1.25 2.52 11.21
CA THR A 8 0.40 3.21 12.20
C THR A 8 0.81 2.96 13.65
N ALA A 9 1.69 1.98 13.90
CA ALA A 9 2.23 1.64 15.21
C ALA A 9 3.67 2.16 15.42
N GLN A 10 4.23 2.94 14.49
CA GLN A 10 5.55 3.55 14.64
C GLN A 10 5.48 4.73 15.63
N ASP A 11 6.56 4.94 16.40
CA ASP A 11 6.61 5.97 17.46
C ASP A 11 6.36 7.40 16.92
N ASP A 12 6.69 7.65 15.65
CA ASP A 12 6.52 8.92 14.96
C ASP A 12 5.17 9.07 14.23
N TRP A 13 4.27 8.08 14.34
CA TRP A 13 2.97 8.10 13.69
C TRP A 13 2.15 9.34 14.04
N THR A 14 1.95 9.58 15.34
CA THR A 14 1.10 10.67 15.85
C THR A 14 1.69 12.04 15.55
N ASP A 15 3.01 12.20 15.73
CA ASP A 15 3.65 13.52 15.71
C ASP A 15 4.17 13.93 14.33
N VAL A 16 4.42 12.96 13.43
CA VAL A 16 5.05 13.21 12.12
C VAL A 16 4.23 12.68 10.96
N LEU A 17 3.91 11.38 10.94
CA LEU A 17 3.37 10.72 9.74
C LEU A 17 1.90 11.06 9.50
N ALA A 18 1.04 10.97 10.50
CA ALA A 18 -0.38 11.32 10.36
C ALA A 18 -0.59 12.82 10.05
N PRO A 19 0.11 13.78 10.68
CA PRO A 19 0.05 15.18 10.29
C PRO A 19 0.60 15.47 8.89
N TRP A 20 1.60 14.71 8.43
CA TRP A 20 2.06 14.79 7.04
C TRP A 20 1.00 14.27 6.06
N LEU A 21 0.35 13.14 6.37
CA LEU A 21 -0.71 12.57 5.54
C LEU A 21 -1.90 13.52 5.41
N ALA A 22 -2.35 14.14 6.51
CA ALA A 22 -3.43 15.13 6.47
C ALA A 22 -3.10 16.36 5.59
N ARG A 23 -1.84 16.81 5.61
CA ARG A 23 -1.38 17.88 4.72
C ARG A 23 -1.35 17.43 3.26
N ALA A 24 -0.92 16.20 3.00
CA ALA A 24 -0.93 15.64 1.65
C ALA A 24 -2.36 15.51 1.08
N GLU A 25 -3.34 15.08 1.90
CA GLU A 25 -4.76 15.10 1.51
C GLU A 25 -5.23 16.50 1.11
N ALA A 26 -4.89 17.52 1.91
CA ALA A 26 -5.25 18.91 1.64
C ALA A 26 -4.63 19.44 0.34
N GLU A 27 -3.34 19.18 0.09
CA GLU A 27 -2.64 19.58 -1.15
C GLU A 27 -3.24 18.91 -2.38
N LEU A 28 -3.76 17.68 -2.24
CA LEU A 28 -4.43 16.95 -3.30
C LEU A 28 -5.91 17.34 -3.46
N GLY A 29 -6.43 18.26 -2.66
CA GLY A 29 -7.84 18.68 -2.67
C GLY A 29 -8.80 17.57 -2.22
N LEU A 30 -8.32 16.62 -1.43
CA LEU A 30 -9.13 15.54 -0.89
C LEU A 30 -9.82 15.98 0.42
N PRO A 31 -11.04 15.48 0.71
CA PRO A 31 -11.63 15.67 2.03
C PRO A 31 -10.72 15.13 3.15
N ALA A 32 -10.81 15.71 4.35
CA ALA A 32 -10.06 15.19 5.49
C ALA A 32 -10.48 13.73 5.79
N GLY A 33 -9.50 12.82 5.85
CA GLY A 33 -9.76 11.38 6.00
C GLY A 33 -10.46 10.75 4.80
N ALA A 34 -10.47 11.42 3.64
CA ALA A 34 -11.13 10.95 2.42
C ALA A 34 -10.65 9.58 1.98
N ALA A 35 -9.39 9.29 2.22
CA ALA A 35 -8.82 8.06 1.77
C ALA A 35 -9.27 6.85 2.60
N GLN A 36 -9.89 7.04 3.79
CA GLN A 36 -10.07 5.99 4.80
C GLN A 36 -8.89 5.00 4.75
N LEU A 37 -7.68 5.58 4.68
CA LEU A 37 -6.54 4.91 4.09
C LEU A 37 -6.09 3.83 5.05
N ASP A 38 -6.20 2.58 4.64
CA ASP A 38 -5.52 1.51 5.35
C ASP A 38 -4.03 1.54 4.96
N VAL A 39 -3.30 2.42 5.67
CA VAL A 39 -1.87 2.69 5.45
C VAL A 39 -1.06 1.42 5.61
N ASP A 40 -1.39 0.62 6.62
CA ASP A 40 -0.67 -0.62 6.91
C ASP A 40 -0.88 -1.63 5.79
N ARG A 41 -2.13 -1.79 5.33
CA ARG A 41 -2.44 -2.72 4.24
C ARG A 41 -1.73 -2.35 2.94
N ILE A 42 -1.71 -1.06 2.59
CA ILE A 42 -0.97 -0.57 1.42
C ILE A 42 0.53 -0.81 1.58
N HIS A 43 1.07 -0.56 2.77
CA HIS A 43 2.48 -0.77 3.06
C HIS A 43 2.87 -2.26 3.01
N GLU A 44 1.99 -3.16 3.45
CA GLU A 44 2.16 -4.61 3.35
C GLU A 44 2.21 -5.08 1.89
N THR A 45 1.22 -4.72 1.08
CA THR A 45 1.18 -5.10 -0.35
C THR A 45 2.37 -4.54 -1.11
N THR A 46 2.73 -3.27 -0.88
CA THR A 46 3.90 -2.66 -1.51
C THR A 46 5.20 -3.31 -1.06
N GLY A 47 5.29 -3.71 0.20
CA GLY A 47 6.36 -4.55 0.73
C GLY A 47 6.45 -5.88 -0.02
N ALA A 48 5.35 -6.60 -0.19
CA ALA A 48 5.32 -7.86 -0.94
C ALA A 48 5.81 -7.69 -2.38
N VAL A 49 5.36 -6.65 -3.09
CA VAL A 49 5.82 -6.34 -4.45
C VAL A 49 7.32 -5.99 -4.49
N ALA A 50 7.81 -5.21 -3.52
CA ALA A 50 9.22 -4.82 -3.45
C ALA A 50 10.15 -6.04 -3.30
N HIS A 51 9.72 -7.05 -2.53
CA HIS A 51 10.48 -8.28 -2.30
C HIS A 51 10.29 -9.31 -3.42
N GLY A 52 9.08 -9.45 -3.94
CA GLY A 52 8.73 -10.48 -4.93
C GLY A 52 9.06 -10.12 -6.38
N VAL A 53 9.10 -8.83 -6.73
CA VAL A 53 9.39 -8.37 -8.10
C VAL A 53 10.67 -7.55 -8.16
N GLN A 54 10.59 -6.29 -7.72
CA GLN A 54 11.71 -5.38 -7.53
C GLN A 54 11.22 -4.12 -6.81
N ARG A 55 12.12 -3.44 -6.09
CA ARG A 55 11.78 -2.26 -5.29
C ARG A 55 11.13 -1.13 -6.09
N SER A 56 11.50 -0.94 -7.36
CA SER A 56 10.93 0.09 -8.22
C SER A 56 9.46 -0.16 -8.58
N MET A 57 8.97 -1.41 -8.48
CA MET A 57 7.58 -1.74 -8.78
C MET A 57 6.63 -1.46 -7.62
N ALA A 58 7.13 -1.32 -6.39
CA ALA A 58 6.30 -1.00 -5.23
C ALA A 58 5.44 0.28 -5.40
N PRO A 59 6.01 1.46 -5.78
CA PRO A 59 5.20 2.64 -6.03
C PRO A 59 4.27 2.50 -7.24
N ILE A 60 4.68 1.74 -8.26
CA ILE A 60 3.86 1.51 -9.47
C ILE A 60 2.64 0.66 -9.14
N ALA A 61 2.82 -0.41 -8.36
CA ALA A 61 1.72 -1.25 -7.89
C ALA A 61 0.76 -0.47 -6.97
N SER A 62 1.28 0.34 -6.04
CA SER A 62 0.47 1.20 -5.18
C SER A 62 -0.39 2.18 -6.00
N TYR A 63 0.20 2.78 -7.03
CA TYR A 63 -0.53 3.66 -7.95
C TYR A 63 -1.66 2.91 -8.67
N LEU A 64 -1.43 1.70 -9.18
CA LEU A 64 -2.46 0.89 -9.86
C LEU A 64 -3.58 0.46 -8.91
N VAL A 65 -3.26 0.09 -7.66
CA VAL A 65 -4.25 -0.17 -6.62
C VAL A 65 -5.09 1.08 -6.37
N GLY A 66 -4.47 2.24 -6.21
CA GLY A 66 -5.18 3.52 -6.06
C GLY A 66 -6.09 3.84 -7.25
N VAL A 67 -5.65 3.58 -8.48
CA VAL A 67 -6.49 3.72 -9.69
C VAL A 67 -7.68 2.77 -9.67
N ALA A 68 -7.50 1.52 -9.23
CA ALA A 68 -8.61 0.56 -9.12
C ALA A 68 -9.63 1.00 -8.06
N VAL A 69 -9.17 1.45 -6.89
CA VAL A 69 -10.02 1.96 -5.81
C VAL A 69 -10.78 3.21 -6.26
N GLY A 70 -10.11 4.14 -6.95
CA GLY A 70 -10.76 5.33 -7.53
C GLY A 70 -11.82 5.00 -8.60
N ARG A 71 -11.82 3.77 -9.14
CA ARG A 71 -12.84 3.25 -10.06
C ARG A 71 -13.93 2.44 -9.36
N GLY A 72 -13.94 2.42 -8.03
CA GLY A 72 -14.95 1.75 -7.20
C GLY A 72 -14.57 0.36 -6.72
N ALA A 73 -13.33 -0.08 -6.89
CA ALA A 73 -12.87 -1.34 -6.28
C ALA A 73 -12.69 -1.19 -4.77
N ASP A 74 -12.94 -2.28 -4.04
CA ASP A 74 -12.54 -2.40 -2.64
C ASP A 74 -11.01 -2.53 -2.53
N LEU A 75 -10.42 -1.87 -1.53
CA LEU A 75 -8.97 -1.82 -1.33
C LEU A 75 -8.38 -3.21 -1.08
N GLU A 76 -8.99 -3.98 -0.19
CA GLU A 76 -8.52 -5.32 0.18
C GLU A 76 -8.56 -6.25 -1.04
N THR A 77 -9.62 -6.17 -1.82
CA THR A 77 -9.78 -6.91 -3.07
C THR A 77 -8.70 -6.54 -4.09
N ALA A 78 -8.40 -5.25 -4.26
CA ALA A 78 -7.35 -4.79 -5.18
C ALA A 78 -5.96 -5.24 -4.73
N CYS A 79 -5.64 -5.14 -3.44
CA CYS A 79 -4.38 -5.61 -2.87
C CYS A 79 -4.21 -7.13 -3.03
N ARG A 80 -5.25 -7.92 -2.73
CA ARG A 80 -5.24 -9.38 -2.93
C ARG A 80 -5.01 -9.78 -4.38
N ALA A 81 -5.56 -9.03 -5.34
CA ALA A 81 -5.35 -9.32 -6.75
C ALA A 81 -3.88 -9.19 -7.15
N VAL A 82 -3.19 -8.17 -6.64
CA VAL A 82 -1.75 -7.97 -6.84
C VAL A 82 -0.94 -9.07 -6.16
N GLU A 83 -1.23 -9.38 -4.90
CA GLU A 83 -0.53 -10.45 -4.16
C GLU A 83 -0.74 -11.83 -4.79
N GLY A 84 -1.95 -12.10 -5.29
CA GLY A 84 -2.25 -13.33 -6.03
C GLY A 84 -1.46 -13.44 -7.33
N LEU A 85 -1.12 -12.32 -8.00
CA LEU A 85 -0.20 -12.34 -9.13
C LEU A 85 1.21 -12.76 -8.70
N LEU A 86 1.74 -12.17 -7.62
CA LEU A 86 3.06 -12.51 -7.08
C LEU A 86 3.17 -14.00 -6.74
N ALA A 87 2.15 -14.56 -6.10
CA ALA A 87 2.12 -15.98 -5.75
C ALA A 87 2.22 -16.89 -6.98
N ARG A 88 1.44 -16.60 -8.03
CA ARG A 88 1.47 -17.37 -9.28
C ARG A 88 2.81 -17.27 -10.02
N GLU A 89 3.45 -16.10 -10.02
CA GLU A 89 4.76 -15.89 -10.64
C GLU A 89 5.88 -16.64 -9.88
N ALA A 90 5.81 -16.66 -8.55
CA ALA A 90 6.73 -17.43 -7.72
C ALA A 90 6.59 -18.94 -7.97
N GLU A 91 5.35 -19.45 -8.05
CA GLU A 91 5.08 -20.85 -8.39
C GLU A 91 5.60 -21.22 -9.79
N ALA A 92 5.38 -20.37 -10.79
CA ALA A 92 5.86 -20.60 -12.15
C ALA A 92 7.39 -20.60 -12.28
N THR A 93 8.08 -19.79 -11.46
CA THR A 93 9.56 -19.74 -11.43
C THR A 93 10.18 -20.93 -10.69
N ALA A 94 9.42 -21.56 -9.79
CA ALA A 94 9.87 -22.72 -9.02
C ALA A 94 9.67 -24.06 -9.76
N SER A 95 8.91 -24.07 -10.87
CA SER A 95 8.68 -25.23 -11.74
C SER A 95 9.67 -25.32 -12.89
#